data_AF-G4YV68-F1
#
_entry.id   AF-G4YV68-F1
#
_cell.length_a   1.000
_cell.length_b   1.000
_cell.length_c   1.000
_cell.angle_alpha   90.00
_cell.angle_beta   90.00
_cell.angle_gamma   90.00
#
_symmetry.space_group_name_H-M   'P 1'
#
loop_
_entity.id
_entity.type
_entity.pdbx_description
1 polymer ?
#
loop_
_entity_poly.entity_id
_entity_poly.type
_entity_poly.pdbx_seq_one_letter_code
_entity_poly.pdbx_strand_id
1 'polypeptide(L)' 'TQKSGTWSSDEHARYCEALEMYRYGSWRQIAAHVGTRTERQVLSHAQSIRAKEKR' A
#
# COMPACT_ATOMS: atom_id res chain seq x y z
N THR A 1 11.21 2.82 12.18
CA THR A 1 10.14 2.19 13.01
C THR A 1 8.92 1.97 12.14
N GLN A 2 8.45 0.73 12.02
CA GLN A 2 7.26 0.37 11.24
C GLN A 2 5.99 0.97 11.88
N LYS A 3 5.12 1.60 11.09
CA LYS A 3 3.85 2.17 11.59
C LYS A 3 2.71 1.17 11.44
N SER A 4 1.94 0.93 12.51
CA SER A 4 0.79 0.01 12.56
C SER A 4 -0.52 0.73 12.87
N GLY A 5 -0.85 1.77 12.09
CA GLY A 5 -2.08 2.56 12.24
C GLY A 5 -2.73 2.91 10.91
N THR A 6 -3.73 3.81 10.94
CA THR A 6 -4.44 4.33 9.75
C THR A 6 -3.46 4.81 8.68
N TRP A 7 -3.77 4.54 7.41
CA TRP A 7 -2.97 5.03 6.28
C TRP A 7 -3.11 6.53 6.16
N SER A 8 -1.98 7.23 6.21
CA SER A 8 -1.94 8.68 6.00
C SER A 8 -2.08 8.98 4.50
N SER A 9 -2.57 10.17 4.14
CA SER A 9 -2.71 10.57 2.73
C SER A 9 -1.39 10.50 1.95
N ASP A 10 -0.29 10.88 2.59
CA ASP A 10 1.07 10.81 2.03
C ASP A 10 1.54 9.36 1.80
N GLU A 11 1.26 8.43 2.74
CA GLU A 11 1.56 7.01 2.55
C GLU A 11 0.72 6.40 1.44
N HIS A 12 -0.54 6.83 1.33
CA HIS A 12 -1.44 6.38 0.28
C HIS A 12 -1.02 6.91 -1.10
N ALA A 13 -0.55 8.16 -1.18
CA ALA A 13 0.00 8.73 -2.42
C ALA A 13 1.20 7.90 -2.91
N ARG A 14 2.17 7.63 -2.04
CA ARG A 14 3.32 6.76 -2.39
C ARG A 14 2.90 5.35 -2.79
N TYR A 15 1.85 4.81 -2.17
CA TYR A 15 1.29 3.51 -2.56
C TYR A 15 0.71 3.54 -3.98
N CYS A 16 -0.03 4.60 -4.34
CA CYS A 16 -0.56 4.78 -5.69
C CYS A 16 0.57 4.97 -6.72
N GLU A 17 1.55 5.83 -6.44
CA GLU A 17 2.73 6.01 -7.30
C GLU A 17 3.47 4.68 -7.51
N ALA A 18 3.64 3.90 -6.44
CA ALA A 18 4.25 2.58 -6.52
C ALA A 18 3.40 1.56 -7.29
N LEU A 19 2.07 1.66 -7.28
CA LEU A 19 1.19 0.84 -8.12
C LEU A 19 1.25 1.21 -9.59
N GLU A 20 1.55 2.47 -9.92
CA GLU A 20 1.77 2.91 -11.30
C GLU A 20 3.16 2.46 -11.80
N MET A 21 4.17 2.53 -10.92
CA MET A 21 5.54 2.15 -11.23
C MET A 21 5.76 0.63 -11.27
N TYR A 22 5.13 -0.10 -10.36
CA TYR A 22 5.26 -1.55 -10.22
C TYR A 22 3.93 -2.23 -10.56
N ARG A 23 4.01 -3.43 -11.13
CA ARG A 23 2.79 -4.21 -11.41
C ARG A 23 2.09 -4.59 -10.11
N TYR A 24 0.76 -4.60 -10.15
CA TYR A 24 -0.07 -5.11 -9.05
C TYR A 24 0.38 -6.53 -8.66
N GLY A 25 0.66 -6.75 -7.38
CA GLY A 25 1.24 -8.00 -6.88
C GLY A 25 2.71 -7.89 -6.45
N SER A 26 3.44 -6.86 -6.88
CA SER A 26 4.81 -6.58 -6.43
C SER A 26 4.85 -5.89 -5.04
N TRP A 27 4.18 -6.49 -4.05
CA TRP A 27 3.98 -5.90 -2.72
C TRP A 27 5.28 -5.56 -2.01
N ARG A 28 6.33 -6.36 -2.20
CA ARG A 28 7.66 -6.07 -1.66
C ARG A 28 8.23 -4.73 -2.15
N GLN A 29 8.11 -4.47 -3.45
CA GLN A 29 8.61 -3.25 -4.09
C GLN A 29 7.77 -2.06 -3.67
N ILE A 30 6.45 -2.24 -3.63
CA ILE A 30 5.51 -1.21 -3.19
C ILE A 30 5.77 -0.83 -1.73
N ALA A 31 5.95 -1.80 -0.84
CA ALA A 31 6.31 -1.56 0.56
C ALA A 31 7.64 -0.82 0.71
N ALA A 32 8.66 -1.21 -0.08
CA ALA A 32 9.94 -0.52 -0.09
C ALA A 32 9.82 0.93 -0.56
N HIS A 33 8.97 1.21 -1.55
CA HIS A 33 8.70 2.55 -2.05
C HIS A 33 7.94 3.42 -1.04
N VAL A 34 6.95 2.86 -0.35
CA VAL A 34 6.23 3.55 0.73
C VAL A 34 7.15 3.85 1.92
N GLY A 35 8.09 2.94 2.22
CA GLY A 35 9.16 3.09 3.20
C GLY A 35 8.72 2.93 4.67
N THR A 36 7.46 3.22 4.99
CA THR A 36 6.91 3.16 6.36
C THR A 36 6.05 1.93 6.65
N ARG A 37 5.71 1.16 5.62
CA ARG A 37 4.79 0.01 5.66
C ARG A 37 5.45 -1.26 5.19
N THR A 38 5.01 -2.39 5.72
CA THR A 38 5.46 -3.72 5.25
C THR A 38 4.64 -4.23 4.09
N GLU A 39 5.20 -5.20 3.39
CA GLU A 39 4.51 -5.97 2.35
C GLU A 39 3.12 -6.45 2.81
N ARG A 40 3.05 -7.00 4.03
CA ARG A 40 1.81 -7.54 4.59
C ARG A 40 0.77 -6.43 4.83
N GLN A 41 1.20 -5.26 5.29
CA GLN A 41 0.32 -4.11 5.49
C GLN A 41 -0.17 -3.52 4.16
N VAL A 42 0.71 -3.45 3.16
CA VAL A 42 0.37 -3.03 1.79
C VAL A 42 -0.68 -3.96 1.20
N LEU A 43 -0.50 -5.28 1.34
CA LEU A 43 -1.46 -6.27 0.88
C LEU A 43 -2.84 -6.10 1.55
N SER A 44 -2.87 -5.95 2.88
CA SER A 44 -4.14 -5.72 3.60
C SER A 44 -4.82 -4.43 3.18
N HIS A 45 -4.05 -3.37 2.91
CA HIS A 45 -4.60 -2.10 2.40
C HIS A 45 -5.22 -2.28 1.01
N ALA A 46 -4.52 -2.95 0.10
CA ALA A 46 -5.01 -3.27 -1.24
C ALA A 46 -6.31 -4.08 -1.18
N GLN A 47 -6.36 -5.10 -0.30
CA GLN A 47 -7.57 -5.90 -0.07
C GLN A 47 -8.74 -5.07 0.44
N SER A 48 -8.49 -4.16 1.40
CA SER A 48 -9.53 -3.28 1.95
C SER A 48 -10.07 -2.28 0.92
N ILE A 49 -9.21 -1.68 0.11
CA ILE A 49 -9.62 -0.78 -0.99
C ILE A 49 -10.50 -1.54 -1.99
N ARG A 50 -10.04 -2.71 -2.45
CA ARG A 50 -10.80 -3.53 -3.41
C ARG A 50 -12.15 -3.98 -2.86
N ALA A 51 -12.25 -4.23 -1.55
CA ALA A 51 -13.51 -4.57 -0.90
C ALA A 51 -14.48 -3.37 -0.83
N LYS A 52 -13.96 -2.14 -0.79
CA LYS A 52 -14.77 -0.91 -0.84
C LYS A 52 -15.25 -0.61 -2.26
N GLU A 53 -14.43 -0.81 -3.28
CA GLU A 53 -14.81 -0.59 -4.70
C GLU A 53 -15.93 -1.52 -5.19
N LYS A 54 -16.14 -2.65 -4.52
CA LYS A 54 -17.19 -3.63 -4.85
C LYS A 54 -18.55 -3.35 -4.19
N ARG A 55 -18.70 -2.27 -3.42
CA ARG A 55 -19.95 -1.89 -2.78
C ARG A 55 -20.60 -0.68 -3.43
#